data_AF-A0A8J7XQX2-F1
#
_entry.id   AF-A0A8J7XQX2-F1
#
_cell.length_a   1.000
_cell.length_b   1.000
_cell.length_c   1.000
_cell.angle_alpha   90.00
_cell.angle_beta   90.00
_cell.angle_gamma   90.00
#
_symmetry.space_group_name_H-M   'P 1'
#
loop_
_entity.id
_entity.type
_entity.pdbx_description
1 polymer ?
#
loop_
_entity_poly.entity_id
_entity_poly.type
_entity_poly.pdbx_seq_one_letter_code
_entity_poly.pdbx_strand_id
1 'polypeptide(L)'
;MDEQYLKETFPQINVIKDPSIKEGVVKTFLKTAELGGWDTLEGIPFTLLIDTNVTYVEHTKAVTDMAIQLAEVMQNFVSITMDHVVAGGLLHDVGKLLEYERKNGNVVKSKHGELLRHPVSGAVVASEQGLPPEIIHIIVAHSKEGDVIKRIPEAIIIHHCDFVHFESLRG
;
A
#
# COMPACT_ATOMS: atom_id res chain seq x y z
N MET A 1 -15.28 5.39 -7.51
CA MET A 1 -14.64 5.52 -6.19
C MET A 1 -14.49 6.99 -5.80
N ASP A 2 -14.75 7.34 -4.54
CA ASP A 2 -14.56 8.68 -3.98
C ASP A 2 -13.90 8.62 -2.58
N GLU A 3 -13.67 9.78 -1.96
CA GLU A 3 -13.04 9.87 -0.64
C GLU A 3 -13.87 9.19 0.47
N GLN A 4 -15.21 9.26 0.39
CA GLN A 4 -16.08 8.63 1.40
C GLN A 4 -15.94 7.11 1.32
N TYR A 5 -16.04 6.54 0.12
CA TYR A 5 -15.79 5.12 -0.12
C TYR A 5 -14.44 4.69 0.45
N LEU A 6 -13.37 5.48 0.22
CA LEU A 6 -12.04 5.15 0.73
C LEU A 6 -11.97 5.18 2.26
N LYS A 7 -12.63 6.12 2.94
CA LYS A 7 -12.65 6.19 4.41
C LYS A 7 -13.46 5.06 5.05
N GLU A 8 -14.55 4.64 4.41
CA GLU A 8 -15.34 3.48 4.83
C GLU A 8 -14.56 2.19 4.58
N THR A 9 -13.89 2.11 3.42
CA THR A 9 -13.04 0.98 3.06
C THR A 9 -11.83 0.88 3.96
N PHE A 10 -11.11 1.98 4.23
CA PHE A 10 -9.91 2.05 5.05
C PHE A 10 -10.08 3.04 6.21
N PRO A 11 -10.71 2.64 7.33
CA PRO A 11 -10.86 3.50 8.50
C PRO A 11 -9.53 4.02 9.06
N GLN A 12 -8.42 3.30 8.80
CA GLN A 12 -7.06 3.68 9.19
C GLN A 12 -6.64 5.05 8.62
N ILE A 13 -7.25 5.53 7.52
CA ILE A 13 -7.04 6.89 7.00
C ILE A 13 -7.31 7.94 8.09
N ASN A 14 -8.28 7.69 8.98
CA ASN A 14 -8.63 8.64 10.05
C ASN A 14 -7.60 8.68 11.19
N VAL A 15 -6.71 7.68 11.27
CA VAL A 15 -5.63 7.63 12.27
C VAL A 15 -4.52 8.63 11.94
N ILE A 16 -4.33 8.95 10.65
CA ILE A 16 -3.35 9.95 10.19
C ILE A 16 -3.72 11.32 10.77
N LYS A 17 -2.79 11.97 11.45
CA LYS A 17 -3.02 13.27 12.10
C LYS A 17 -2.72 14.44 11.18
N ASP A 18 -1.65 14.37 10.42
CA ASP A 18 -1.26 15.38 9.45
C ASP A 18 -2.29 15.46 8.31
N PRO A 19 -2.99 16.60 8.14
CA PRO A 19 -3.98 16.76 7.09
C PRO A 19 -3.41 16.62 5.68
N SER A 20 -2.16 17.05 5.46
CA SER A 20 -1.51 17.00 4.14
C SER A 20 -1.17 15.56 3.75
N ILE A 21 -0.69 14.74 4.70
CA ILE A 21 -0.45 13.32 4.46
C ILE A 21 -1.78 12.59 4.20
N LYS A 22 -2.80 12.88 5.00
CA LYS A 22 -4.14 12.30 4.84
C LYS A 22 -4.72 12.58 3.46
N GLU A 23 -4.66 13.84 3.03
CA GLU A 23 -5.10 14.26 1.69
C GLU A 23 -4.27 13.57 0.60
N GLY A 24 -2.94 13.51 0.76
CA GLY A 24 -2.05 12.84 -0.18
C GLY A 24 -2.35 11.35 -0.34
N VAL A 25 -2.66 10.64 0.75
CA VAL A 25 -3.07 9.22 0.73
C VAL A 25 -4.36 9.05 -0.07
N VAL A 26 -5.39 9.84 0.22
CA VAL A 26 -6.68 9.78 -0.50
C VAL A 26 -6.48 10.06 -1.98
N LYS A 27 -5.77 11.14 -2.33
CA LYS A 27 -5.48 11.50 -3.71
C LYS A 27 -4.68 10.42 -4.44
N THR A 28 -3.73 9.79 -3.78
CA THR A 28 -2.93 8.70 -4.37
C THR A 28 -3.82 7.53 -4.74
N PHE A 29 -4.72 7.09 -3.84
CA PHE A 29 -5.67 6.03 -4.16
C PHE A 29 -6.60 6.39 -5.32
N LEU A 30 -7.23 7.56 -5.26
CA LEU A 30 -8.15 8.01 -6.31
C LEU A 30 -7.45 8.11 -7.66
N LYS A 31 -6.24 8.68 -7.69
CA LYS A 31 -5.49 8.84 -8.92
C LYS A 31 -5.04 7.50 -9.50
N THR A 32 -4.55 6.61 -8.65
CA THR A 32 -4.07 5.30 -9.10
C THR A 32 -5.23 4.44 -9.62
N ALA A 33 -6.38 4.49 -8.96
CA ALA A 33 -7.59 3.81 -9.43
C ALA A 33 -8.13 4.40 -10.74
N GLU A 34 -8.17 5.72 -10.88
CA GLU A 34 -8.54 6.39 -12.14
C GLU A 34 -7.65 5.91 -13.30
N LEU A 35 -6.33 5.94 -13.10
CA LEU A 35 -5.36 5.52 -14.10
C LEU A 35 -5.44 4.02 -14.42
N GLY A 36 -5.76 3.19 -13.42
CA GLY A 36 -5.95 1.75 -13.57
C GLY A 36 -7.33 1.32 -14.10
N GLY A 37 -8.27 2.26 -14.23
CA GLY A 37 -9.64 1.98 -14.66
C GLY A 37 -10.50 1.28 -13.61
N TRP A 38 -10.22 1.48 -12.31
CA TRP A 38 -10.97 0.90 -11.20
C TRP A 38 -12.03 1.86 -10.66
N ASP A 39 -13.28 1.43 -10.68
CA ASP A 39 -14.42 2.12 -10.07
C ASP A 39 -14.67 1.70 -8.62
N THR A 40 -14.25 0.49 -8.27
CA THR A 40 -14.28 -0.14 -6.93
C THR A 40 -12.99 -0.94 -6.66
N LEU A 41 -12.62 -1.11 -5.39
CA LEU A 41 -11.52 -1.99 -4.96
C LEU A 41 -11.99 -3.44 -4.74
N GLU A 42 -13.28 -3.70 -4.86
CA GLU A 42 -13.89 -5.01 -4.66
C GLU A 42 -13.44 -6.03 -5.73
N GLY A 43 -13.16 -7.25 -5.27
CA GLY A 43 -12.76 -8.35 -6.15
C GLY A 43 -11.36 -8.22 -6.74
N ILE A 44 -10.56 -7.25 -6.27
CA ILE A 44 -9.12 -7.20 -6.58
C ILE A 44 -8.42 -8.19 -5.63
N PRO A 45 -7.77 -9.25 -6.15
CA PRO A 45 -6.97 -10.13 -5.30
C PRO A 45 -5.74 -9.39 -4.80
N PHE A 46 -5.29 -9.68 -3.58
CA PHE A 46 -4.07 -9.03 -3.11
C PHE A 46 -2.83 -9.51 -3.88
N THR A 47 -2.84 -10.71 -4.44
CA THR A 47 -1.73 -11.26 -5.20
C THR A 47 -2.21 -12.19 -6.30
N LEU A 48 -1.45 -12.25 -7.39
CA LEU A 48 -1.63 -13.23 -8.48
C LEU A 48 -0.65 -14.41 -8.35
N LEU A 49 0.13 -14.48 -7.26
CA LEU A 49 1.23 -15.44 -7.10
C LEU A 49 0.84 -16.74 -6.37
N ILE A 50 -0.22 -16.70 -5.58
CA ILE A 50 -0.70 -17.84 -4.78
C ILE A 50 -2.23 -17.93 -4.90
N ASP A 51 -2.77 -19.13 -4.71
CA ASP A 51 -4.21 -19.35 -4.64
C ASP A 51 -4.72 -18.97 -3.25
N THR A 52 -5.50 -17.90 -3.18
CA THR A 52 -5.98 -17.32 -1.91
C THR A 52 -7.25 -16.51 -2.15
N ASN A 53 -8.17 -16.57 -1.19
CA ASN A 53 -9.38 -15.76 -1.21
C ASN A 53 -9.19 -14.36 -0.61
N VAL A 54 -7.97 -14.05 -0.13
CA VAL A 54 -7.72 -12.76 0.50
C VAL A 54 -7.70 -11.66 -0.56
N THR A 55 -8.48 -10.62 -0.30
CA THR A 55 -8.59 -9.46 -1.17
C THR A 55 -7.50 -8.44 -0.91
N TYR A 56 -7.27 -7.57 -1.89
CA TYR A 56 -6.39 -6.41 -1.78
C TYR A 56 -6.71 -5.58 -0.53
N VAL A 57 -7.99 -5.26 -0.32
CA VAL A 57 -8.45 -4.46 0.81
C VAL A 57 -8.15 -5.13 2.15
N GLU A 58 -8.43 -6.43 2.28
CA GLU A 58 -8.17 -7.19 3.51
C GLU A 58 -6.68 -7.22 3.84
N HIS A 59 -5.84 -7.48 2.84
CA HIS A 59 -4.38 -7.48 3.01
C HIS A 59 -3.86 -6.10 3.43
N THR A 60 -4.24 -5.03 2.73
CA THR A 60 -3.82 -3.67 3.08
C THR A 60 -4.22 -3.29 4.51
N LYS A 61 -5.45 -3.65 4.94
CA LYS A 61 -5.89 -3.45 6.33
C LYS A 61 -5.04 -4.22 7.32
N ALA A 62 -4.86 -5.52 7.08
CA ALA A 62 -4.10 -6.38 7.99
C ALA A 62 -2.66 -5.89 8.16
N VAL A 63 -1.99 -5.53 7.05
CA VAL A 63 -0.63 -4.97 7.08
C VAL A 63 -0.60 -3.65 7.85
N THR A 64 -1.54 -2.75 7.58
CA THR A 64 -1.60 -1.44 8.25
C THR A 64 -1.85 -1.59 9.76
N ASP A 65 -2.79 -2.43 10.16
CA ASP A 65 -3.13 -2.64 11.57
C ASP A 65 -1.99 -3.31 12.34
N MET A 66 -1.35 -4.34 11.75
CA MET A 66 -0.16 -4.95 12.35
C MET A 66 0.99 -3.94 12.47
N ALA A 67 1.20 -3.12 11.44
CA ALA A 67 2.26 -2.12 11.43
C ALA A 67 2.05 -1.05 12.50
N ILE A 68 0.82 -0.58 12.72
CA ILE A 68 0.49 0.35 13.81
C ILE A 68 0.89 -0.26 15.16
N GLN A 69 0.46 -1.49 15.45
CA GLN A 69 0.74 -2.16 16.72
C GLN A 69 2.25 -2.40 16.92
N LEU A 70 2.95 -2.84 15.86
CA LEU A 70 4.39 -3.04 15.93
C LEU A 70 5.14 -1.72 16.12
N ALA A 71 4.71 -0.65 15.46
CA ALA A 71 5.30 0.67 15.58
C ALA A 71 5.17 1.25 17.00
N GLU A 72 4.04 1.03 17.68
CA GLU A 72 3.86 1.44 19.08
C GLU A 72 4.91 0.80 20.00
N VAL A 73 5.21 -0.49 19.80
CA VAL A 73 6.27 -1.18 20.55
C VAL A 73 7.65 -0.65 20.18
N MET A 74 7.91 -0.47 18.88
CA MET A 74 9.21 -0.09 18.36
C MET A 74 9.63 1.34 18.72
N GLN A 75 8.69 2.24 19.06
CA GLN A 75 8.99 3.58 19.54
C GLN A 75 9.85 3.60 20.82
N ASN A 76 9.88 2.51 21.59
CA ASN A 76 10.77 2.38 22.75
C ASN A 76 12.25 2.23 22.37
N PHE A 77 12.57 1.93 21.10
CA PHE A 77 13.91 1.58 20.63
C PHE A 77 14.42 2.51 19.54
N VAL A 78 13.53 3.02 18.67
CA VAL A 78 13.88 3.87 17.53
C VAL A 78 12.83 4.97 17.35
N SER A 79 13.24 6.09 16.75
CA SER A 79 12.30 7.15 16.37
C SER A 79 11.42 6.67 15.22
N ILE A 80 10.10 6.81 15.38
CA ILE A 80 9.09 6.41 14.40
C ILE A 80 8.07 7.53 14.26
N THR A 81 7.73 7.86 13.01
CA THR A 81 6.61 8.74 12.70
C THR A 81 5.37 7.92 12.38
N MET A 82 4.38 7.92 13.29
CA MET A 82 3.17 7.10 13.14
C MET A 82 2.38 7.39 11.87
N ASP A 83 2.27 8.66 11.45
CA ASP A 83 1.58 9.01 10.21
C ASP A 83 2.27 8.39 8.97
N HIS A 84 3.60 8.24 8.99
CA HIS A 84 4.35 7.57 7.92
C HIS A 84 4.09 6.06 7.92
N VAL A 85 3.99 5.43 9.09
CA VAL A 85 3.63 4.01 9.21
C VAL A 85 2.22 3.76 8.65
N VAL A 86 1.24 4.55 9.08
CA VAL A 86 -0.15 4.39 8.63
C VAL A 86 -0.27 4.65 7.14
N ALA A 87 0.30 5.75 6.63
CA ALA A 87 0.28 6.05 5.20
C ALA A 87 1.04 5.01 4.37
N GLY A 88 2.19 4.55 4.87
CA GLY A 88 2.99 3.50 4.25
C GLY A 88 2.25 2.17 4.18
N GLY A 89 1.60 1.75 5.26
CA GLY A 89 0.77 0.54 5.29
C GLY A 89 -0.41 0.62 4.33
N LEU A 90 -1.07 1.77 4.24
CA LEU A 90 -2.16 1.99 3.30
C LEU A 90 -1.70 1.97 1.84
N LEU A 91 -0.53 2.54 1.54
CA LEU A 91 -0.10 2.78 0.17
C LEU A 91 0.94 1.80 -0.37
N HIS A 92 1.53 0.91 0.43
CA HIS A 92 2.64 0.04 -0.01
C HIS A 92 2.32 -0.70 -1.31
N ASP A 93 1.08 -1.17 -1.42
CA ASP A 93 0.57 -1.95 -2.55
C ASP A 93 -0.29 -1.12 -3.53
N VAL A 94 -0.43 0.20 -3.37
CA VAL A 94 -1.34 1.02 -4.19
C VAL A 94 -1.07 0.89 -5.69
N GLY A 95 0.20 0.71 -6.08
CA GLY A 95 0.58 0.51 -7.47
C GLY A 95 0.03 -0.77 -8.10
N LYS A 96 -0.55 -1.71 -7.33
CA LYS A 96 -1.24 -2.90 -7.87
C LYS A 96 -2.46 -2.51 -8.71
N LEU A 97 -3.05 -1.36 -8.43
CA LEU A 97 -4.12 -0.79 -9.25
C LEU A 97 -3.65 -0.42 -10.66
N LEU A 98 -2.34 -0.21 -10.87
CA LEU A 98 -1.75 -0.06 -12.21
C LEU A 98 -1.15 -1.36 -12.73
N GLU A 99 -0.62 -2.21 -11.85
CA GLU A 99 -0.03 -3.50 -12.22
C GLU A 99 -1.09 -4.50 -12.69
N TYR A 100 -2.33 -4.38 -12.23
CA TYR A 100 -3.45 -5.24 -12.59
C TYR A 100 -4.47 -4.52 -13.46
N GLU A 101 -5.20 -5.29 -14.26
CA GLU A 101 -6.36 -4.83 -15.02
C GLU A 101 -7.48 -5.88 -14.96
N ARG A 102 -8.73 -5.43 -15.16
CA ARG A 102 -9.87 -6.32 -15.30
C ARG A 102 -10.09 -6.66 -16.78
N LYS A 103 -10.00 -7.94 -17.13
CA LYS A 103 -10.18 -8.44 -18.50
C LYS A 103 -11.12 -9.64 -18.51
N ASN A 104 -12.23 -9.51 -19.23
CA ASN A 104 -13.27 -10.55 -19.35
C ASN A 104 -13.73 -11.11 -17.98
N GLY A 105 -13.92 -10.22 -17.00
CA GLY A 105 -14.34 -10.58 -15.65
C GLY A 105 -13.22 -11.03 -14.70
N ASN A 106 -12.03 -11.36 -15.20
CA ASN A 106 -10.90 -11.79 -14.40
C ASN A 106 -9.91 -10.64 -14.14
N VAL A 107 -9.22 -10.68 -13.00
CA VAL A 107 -8.10 -9.77 -12.74
C VAL A 107 -6.82 -10.42 -13.23
N VAL A 108 -6.09 -9.72 -14.09
CA VAL A 108 -4.85 -10.19 -14.71
C VAL A 108 -3.78 -9.11 -14.62
N LYS A 109 -2.52 -9.48 -14.89
CA LYS A 109 -1.43 -8.51 -14.99
C LYS A 109 -1.63 -7.61 -16.22
N SER A 110 -1.55 -6.31 -16.04
CA SER A 110 -1.73 -5.31 -17.10
C SER A 110 -0.43 -5.12 -17.91
N LYS A 111 -0.54 -4.50 -19.09
CA LYS A 111 0.64 -4.09 -19.86
C LYS A 111 1.56 -3.13 -19.09
N HIS A 112 0.99 -2.26 -18.26
CA HIS A 112 1.78 -1.38 -17.38
C HIS A 112 2.54 -2.23 -16.35
N GLY A 113 1.86 -3.19 -15.74
CA GLY A 113 2.44 -4.12 -14.77
C GLY A 113 3.56 -4.99 -15.30
N GLU A 114 3.51 -5.35 -16.59
CA GLU A 114 4.61 -6.05 -17.27
C GLU A 114 5.90 -5.22 -17.35
N LEU A 115 5.77 -3.89 -17.36
CA LEU A 115 6.89 -2.95 -17.48
C LEU A 115 7.37 -2.41 -16.14
N LEU A 116 6.43 -2.09 -15.24
CA LEU A 116 6.69 -1.46 -13.94
C LEU A 116 5.95 -2.21 -12.84
N ARG A 117 6.68 -2.62 -11.81
CA ARG A 117 6.10 -3.26 -10.63
C ARG A 117 5.39 -2.25 -9.73
N HIS A 118 4.42 -2.73 -8.96
CA HIS A 118 3.62 -1.93 -8.03
C HIS A 118 4.40 -1.04 -7.04
N PRO A 119 5.58 -1.41 -6.51
CA PRO A 119 6.30 -0.54 -5.58
C PRO A 119 6.80 0.74 -6.28
N VAL A 120 7.18 0.62 -7.55
CA VAL A 120 7.68 1.75 -8.35
C VAL A 120 6.51 2.63 -8.82
N SER A 121 5.48 2.02 -9.41
CA SER A 121 4.33 2.78 -9.94
C SER A 121 3.56 3.48 -8.83
N GLY A 122 3.37 2.84 -7.67
CA GLY A 122 2.76 3.45 -6.49
C GLY A 122 3.58 4.63 -5.95
N ALA A 123 4.90 4.50 -5.86
CA ALA A 123 5.78 5.56 -5.40
C ALA A 123 5.76 6.79 -6.31
N VAL A 124 5.68 6.59 -7.64
CA VAL A 124 5.55 7.69 -8.62
C VAL A 124 4.28 8.49 -8.37
N VAL A 125 3.12 7.82 -8.29
CA VAL A 125 1.83 8.51 -8.08
C VAL A 125 1.81 9.21 -6.72
N ALA A 126 2.31 8.55 -5.67
CA ALA A 126 2.42 9.15 -4.34
C ALA A 126 3.26 10.44 -4.34
N SER A 127 4.38 10.43 -5.08
CA SER A 127 5.24 11.61 -5.23
C SER A 127 4.52 12.75 -5.96
N GLU A 128 3.74 12.46 -7.00
CA GLU A 128 2.93 13.46 -7.72
C GLU A 128 1.84 14.08 -6.84
N GLN A 129 1.35 13.37 -5.82
CA GLN A 129 0.38 13.89 -4.85
C GLN A 129 1.02 14.66 -3.69
N GLY A 130 2.34 14.89 -3.73
CA GLY A 130 3.06 15.69 -2.74
C GLY A 130 3.32 14.98 -1.41
N LEU A 131 3.25 13.64 -1.38
CA LEU A 131 3.63 12.89 -0.18
C LEU A 131 5.14 13.04 0.09
N PRO A 132 5.55 13.05 1.37
CA PRO A 132 6.94 13.23 1.75
C PRO A 132 7.83 12.06 1.29
N PRO A 133 9.14 12.29 1.08
CA PRO A 133 10.10 11.27 0.64
C PRO A 133 10.11 10.00 1.50
N GLU A 134 9.84 10.11 2.79
CA GLU A 134 9.77 8.99 3.72
C GLU A 134 8.64 8.01 3.35
N ILE A 135 7.47 8.53 3.00
CA ILE A 135 6.32 7.70 2.57
C ILE A 135 6.61 7.10 1.19
N ILE A 136 7.16 7.89 0.26
CA ILE A 136 7.59 7.41 -1.06
C ILE A 136 8.61 6.26 -0.90
N HIS A 137 9.55 6.41 0.02
CA HIS A 137 10.56 5.40 0.36
C HIS A 137 9.93 4.13 0.93
N ILE A 138 8.95 4.24 1.83
CA ILE A 138 8.23 3.07 2.34
C ILE A 138 7.56 2.30 1.20
N ILE A 139 6.87 3.00 0.29
CA ILE A 139 6.18 2.38 -0.85
C ILE A 139 7.17 1.66 -1.77
N VAL A 140 8.26 2.31 -2.17
CA VAL A 140 9.22 1.65 -3.09
C VAL A 140 10.00 0.53 -2.37
N ALA A 141 10.32 0.69 -1.09
CA ALA A 141 11.22 -0.22 -0.38
C ALA A 141 10.52 -1.40 0.31
N HIS A 142 9.18 -1.45 0.36
CA HIS A 142 8.50 -2.56 1.08
C HIS A 142 8.75 -3.93 0.43
N SER A 143 9.05 -3.98 -0.88
CA SER A 143 9.28 -5.22 -1.63
C SER A 143 10.76 -5.36 -2.04
N LYS A 144 11.03 -6.15 -3.10
CA LYS A 144 12.38 -6.49 -3.59
C LYS A 144 13.24 -5.28 -3.94
N GLU A 145 12.64 -4.19 -4.40
CA GLU A 145 13.32 -2.93 -4.68
C GLU A 145 14.03 -2.39 -3.44
N GLY A 146 13.51 -2.70 -2.24
CA GLY A 146 14.12 -2.40 -0.97
C GLY A 146 15.37 -3.21 -0.64
N ASP A 147 15.67 -4.31 -1.36
CA ASP A 147 16.81 -5.18 -1.04
C ASP A 147 18.16 -4.57 -1.43
N VAL A 148 18.13 -3.56 -2.31
CA VAL A 148 19.33 -2.84 -2.78
C VAL A 148 19.47 -1.45 -2.15
N ILE A 149 18.57 -1.07 -1.23
CA ILE A 149 18.61 0.22 -0.52
C ILE A 149 18.45 0.04 0.99
N LYS A 150 18.88 1.03 1.77
CA LYS A 150 18.69 1.00 3.22
C LYS A 150 17.27 1.45 3.58
N ARG A 151 16.48 0.53 4.12
CA ARG A 151 15.14 0.83 4.65
C ARG A 151 15.24 1.74 5.90
N ILE A 152 14.36 2.74 5.98
CA ILE A 152 14.13 3.49 7.23
C ILE A 152 13.32 2.60 8.20
N PRO A 153 13.27 2.90 9.52
CA PRO A 153 12.56 2.09 10.49
C PRO A 153 11.10 1.78 10.10
N GLU A 154 10.35 2.77 9.62
CA GLU A 154 8.98 2.60 9.17
C GLU A 154 8.87 1.65 7.97
N ALA A 155 9.81 1.73 7.02
CA ALA A 155 9.83 0.83 5.86
C ALA A 155 10.19 -0.61 6.25
N ILE A 156 11.03 -0.80 7.27
CA ILE A 156 11.32 -2.13 7.85
C ILE A 156 10.05 -2.73 8.45
N ILE A 157 9.28 -1.93 9.20
CA ILE A 157 8.01 -2.36 9.80
C ILE A 157 7.03 -2.79 8.72
N ILE A 158 6.79 -1.94 7.71
CA ILE A 158 5.86 -2.28 6.62
C ILE A 158 6.31 -3.51 5.86
N HIS A 159 7.59 -3.61 5.49
CA HIS A 159 8.14 -4.78 4.81
C HIS A 159 7.88 -6.08 5.60
N HIS A 160 8.18 -6.10 6.90
CA HIS A 160 7.97 -7.31 7.68
C HIS A 160 6.50 -7.61 7.94
N CYS A 161 5.63 -6.62 8.13
CA CYS A 161 4.19 -6.84 8.27
C CYS A 161 3.56 -7.39 6.97
N ASP A 162 3.96 -6.87 5.81
CA ASP A 162 3.57 -7.39 4.49
C ASP A 162 3.97 -8.87 4.35
N PHE A 163 5.24 -9.18 4.57
CA PHE A 163 5.75 -10.54 4.40
C PHE A 163 5.18 -11.52 5.43
N VAL A 164 4.99 -11.11 6.70
CA VAL A 164 4.31 -11.94 7.70
C VAL A 164 2.91 -12.32 7.22
N HIS A 165 2.15 -11.37 6.69
CA HIS A 165 0.82 -11.66 6.18
C HIS A 165 0.88 -12.56 4.93
N PHE A 166 1.72 -12.21 3.95
CA PHE A 166 1.84 -12.94 2.69
C PHE A 166 2.29 -14.38 2.89
N GLU A 167 3.36 -14.61 3.65
CA GLU A 167 3.97 -15.93 3.84
C GLU A 167 3.06 -16.86 4.65
N SER A 168 2.30 -16.32 5.61
CA SER A 168 1.34 -17.08 6.41
C SER A 168 0.18 -17.67 5.60
N LEU A 169 -0.05 -17.17 4.38
CA LEU A 169 -1.09 -17.64 3.46
C LEU A 169 -0.58 -18.70 2.46
N ARG A 170 0.70 -19.06 2.49
CA ARG A 170 1.30 -20.03 1.55
C ARG A 170 1.16 -21.50 2.02
N GLY A 171 0.38 -21.75 3.07
CA GLY A 171 0.18 -23.06 3.70
C GLY A 171 -1.00 -23.85 3.17
#